data_AF-A0A960EWU7-F1
#
_entry.id   AF-A0A960EWU7-F1
#
_cell.length_a   1.000
_cell.length_b   1.000
_cell.length_c   1.000
_cell.angle_alpha   90.00
_cell.angle_beta   90.00
_cell.angle_gamma   90.00
#
_symmetry.space_group_name_H-M   'P 1'
#
loop_
_entity.id
_entity.type
_entity.pdbx_description
1 polymer ?
#
loop_
_entity_poly.entity_id
_entity_poly.type
_entity_poly.pdbx_seq_one_letter_code
_entity_poly.pdbx_strand_id
1 'polypeptide(L)' 'MAVVTMRQMLEAGVHFGHQTRRWNPKMKRF' A
#
# COMPACT_ATOMS: atom_id res chain seq x y z
N MET A 1 9.59 -11.10 14.31
CA MET A 1 8.40 -10.32 14.75
C MET A 1 8.32 -9.07 13.90
N ALA A 2 7.10 -8.62 13.55
CA ALA A 2 6.94 -7.34 12.87
C ALA A 2 7.29 -6.19 13.85
N VAL A 3 8.15 -5.27 13.42
CA VAL A 3 8.61 -4.12 14.22
C VAL A 3 7.50 -3.06 14.39
N VAL A 4 6.51 -3.08 13.50
CA VAL A 4 5.41 -2.12 13.43
C VAL A 4 4.08 -2.84 13.21
N THR A 5 3.02 -2.29 13.79
CA THR A 5 1.66 -2.80 13.66
C THR A 5 1.00 -2.33 12.35
N MET A 6 -0.02 -3.06 11.88
CA MET A 6 -0.83 -2.63 10.72
C MET A 6 -1.45 -1.26 10.92
N ARG A 7 -1.93 -0.96 12.15
CA ARG A 7 -2.52 0.35 12.49
C ARG A 7 -1.53 1.49 12.26
N GLN A 8 -0.28 1.31 12.71
CA GLN A 8 0.77 2.32 12.51
C GLN A 8 1.10 2.53 11.02
N MET A 9 1.08 1.47 10.19
CA MET A 9 1.28 1.59 8.74
C MET A 9 0.11 2.31 8.06
N LEU A 10 -1.12 2.10 8.52
CA LEU A 10 -2.29 2.81 8.00
C LEU A 10 -2.24 4.29 8.37
N GLU A 11 -1.91 4.61 9.63
CA GLU A 11 -1.77 6.00 10.11
C GLU A 11 -0.64 6.74 9.36
N ALA A 12 0.43 6.04 8.96
CA ALA A 12 1.52 6.59 8.15
C ALA A 12 1.16 6.76 6.64
N GLY A 13 -0.03 6.33 6.20
CA GLY A 13 -0.50 6.52 4.83
C GLY A 13 0.03 5.52 3.79
N VAL A 14 0.55 4.36 4.22
CA VAL A 14 1.17 3.37 3.32
C VAL A 14 0.15 2.73 2.34
N HIS A 15 -1.14 2.85 2.63
CA HIS A 15 -2.24 2.32 1.83
C HIS A 15 -2.67 3.22 0.66
N PHE A 16 -2.09 4.42 0.51
CA PHE A 16 -2.42 5.29 -0.60
C PHE A 16 -1.82 4.78 -1.92
N GLY A 17 -2.69 4.58 -2.91
CA GLY A 17 -2.32 4.11 -4.23
C GLY A 17 -2.21 5.21 -5.29
N HIS A 18 -1.90 4.80 -6.51
CA HIS A 18 -1.89 5.69 -7.68
C HIS A 18 -3.25 5.67 -8.39
N GLN A 19 -3.53 6.71 -9.18
CA GLN A 19 -4.68 6.72 -10.09
C GLN A 19 -4.61 5.56 -11.09
N THR A 20 -5.76 5.02 -11.47
CA THR A 20 -5.88 3.87 -12.39
C THR A 20 -5.14 4.07 -13.71
N ARG A 21 -5.09 5.30 -14.24
CA ARG A 21 -4.36 5.61 -15.48
C ARG A 21 -2.83 5.43 -15.39
N ARG A 22 -2.27 5.43 -14.18
CA ARG A 22 -0.84 5.25 -13.89
C ARG A 22 -0.54 3.87 -13.31
N TRP A 23 -1.55 3.01 -13.23
CA TRP A 23 -1.41 1.70 -12.63
C TRP A 23 -0.63 0.75 -13.55
N ASN A 24 0.33 0.03 -12.98
CA ASN A 24 1.05 -1.04 -13.66
C ASN A 24 0.27 -2.36 -13.52
N PRO A 25 -0.18 -3.01 -14.62
CA PRO A 25 -0.94 -4.25 -14.56
C PRO A 25 -0.27 -5.41 -13.81
N LYS A 26 1.07 -5.43 -13.73
CA LYS A 26 1.81 -6.43 -12.95
C LYS A 26 1.53 -6.34 -11.44
N MET A 27 1.04 -5.19 -10.96
CA MET A 27 0.73 -4.97 -9.55
C MET A 27 -0.60 -5.58 -9.11
N LYS A 28 -1.42 -6.17 -10.01
CA LYS A 28 -2.76 -6.71 -9.69
C LYS A 28 -2.77 -7.78 -8.61
N ARG A 29 -1.66 -8.51 -8.45
CA ARG A 29 -1.56 -9.70 -7.59
C ARG A 29 -1.10 -9.38 -6.17
N PHE A 30 -0.72 -8.13 -5.90
CA PHE A 30 -0.15 -7.68 -4.64
C PHE A 30 -1.15 -6.84 -3.86
#